data_AF-A0A7L3M693-F1
#
_entry.id   AF-A0A7L3M693-F1
#
_cell.length_a   1.000
_cell.length_b   1.000
_cell.length_c   1.000
_cell.angle_alpha   90.00
_cell.angle_beta   90.00
_cell.angle_gamma   90.00
#
_symmetry.space_group_name_H-M   'P 1'
#
loop_
_entity.id
_entity.type
_entity.pdbx_description
1 polymer ?
#
loop_
_entity_poly.entity_id
_entity_poly.type
_entity_poly.pdbx_seq_one_letter_code
_entity_poly.pdbx_strand_id
1 'polypeptide(L)'
;LVEPVVSLMKGPNPLIDGANRTIAATCTAATGKPAAQIDWEGGLGEMESTSTLFPNETVTVVSHYVIVPTRFARGRHITCVVRHPAFEKELRYPYVLDIQYAPEVSVTGYDGNWFIGRGNVQLRCNADANPLPMEFMWTR
;
A
#
# COMPACT_ATOMS: atom_id res chain seq x y z
N LEU A 1 13.15 21.23 24.14
CA LEU A 1 12.97 20.45 22.89
C LEU A 1 12.80 18.99 23.30
N VAL A 2 11.85 18.26 22.73
CA VAL A 2 11.62 16.83 23.02
C VAL A 2 11.51 16.10 21.69
N GLU A 3 12.31 15.05 21.53
CA GLU A 3 12.30 14.21 20.33
C GLU A 3 11.02 13.38 20.25
N PRO A 4 10.27 13.40 19.13
CA PRO A 4 9.05 12.63 18.99
C PRO A 4 9.33 11.15 18.70
N VAL A 5 8.49 10.27 19.24
CA VAL A 5 8.52 8.85 18.93
C VAL A 5 7.69 8.59 17.68
N VAL A 6 8.33 8.16 16.60
CA VAL A 6 7.67 7.92 15.31
C VAL A 6 7.30 6.44 15.15
N SER A 7 6.06 6.18 14.73
CA SER A 7 5.60 4.84 14.34
C SER A 7 4.74 4.88 13.08
N LEU A 8 4.85 3.83 12.27
CA LEU A 8 4.06 3.65 11.05
C LEU A 8 3.24 2.37 11.17
N MET A 9 1.92 2.50 11.03
CA MET A 9 0.97 1.38 11.11
C MET A 9 0.20 1.24 9.80
N LYS A 10 -0.10 -0.01 9.42
CA LYS A 10 -1.02 -0.28 8.31
C LYS A 10 -2.43 0.23 8.63
N GLY A 11 -3.18 0.57 7.58
CA GLY A 11 -4.59 0.92 7.70
C GLY A 11 -5.42 -0.17 8.38
N PRO A 12 -6.58 0.20 8.97
CA PRO A 12 -7.44 -0.76 9.66
C PRO A 12 -8.13 -1.74 8.70
N ASN A 13 -8.35 -1.34 7.46
CA ASN A 13 -9.06 -2.11 6.45
C ASN A 13 -8.08 -2.60 5.35
N PRO A 14 -8.31 -3.79 4.77
CA PRO A 14 -7.57 -4.23 3.61
C PRO A 14 -7.83 -3.32 2.41
N LEU A 15 -6.82 -3.12 1.58
CA LEU A 15 -6.94 -2.33 0.36
C LEU A 15 -7.45 -3.24 -0.76
N ILE A 16 -8.64 -2.98 -1.26
CA ILE A 16 -9.29 -3.80 -2.30
C ILE A 16 -9.45 -2.95 -3.57
N ASP A 17 -9.01 -3.47 -4.70
CA ASP A 17 -9.09 -2.81 -6.00
C ASP A 17 -10.52 -2.35 -6.32
N GLY A 18 -10.66 -1.08 -6.70
CA GLY A 18 -11.96 -0.47 -7.02
C GLY A 18 -12.81 -0.07 -5.81
N ALA A 19 -12.30 -0.24 -4.58
CA ALA A 19 -12.96 0.26 -3.37
C ALA A 19 -12.90 1.80 -3.27
N ASN A 20 -13.71 2.36 -2.37
CA ASN A 20 -13.69 3.78 -2.04
C ASN A 20 -12.38 4.21 -1.35
N ARG A 21 -12.21 5.53 -1.17
CA ARG A 21 -11.10 6.14 -0.43
C ARG A 21 -10.93 5.44 0.93
N THR A 22 -9.76 4.87 1.16
CA THR A 22 -9.44 4.08 2.35
C THR A 22 -8.07 4.47 2.88
N ILE A 23 -7.89 4.41 4.21
CA ILE A 23 -6.61 4.66 4.87
C ILE A 23 -5.66 3.49 4.56
N ALA A 24 -4.57 3.76 3.86
CA ALA A 24 -3.54 2.76 3.55
C ALA A 24 -2.53 2.59 4.70
N ALA A 25 -2.13 3.70 5.31
CA ALA A 25 -1.19 3.72 6.42
C ALA A 25 -1.44 4.93 7.32
N THR A 26 -1.03 4.82 8.57
CA THR A 26 -1.09 5.88 9.58
C THR A 26 0.30 6.08 10.16
N CYS A 27 0.82 7.29 10.05
CA CYS A 27 2.11 7.68 10.60
C CYS A 27 1.89 8.60 11.80
N THR A 28 2.47 8.23 12.94
CA THR A 28 2.29 8.93 14.20
C THR A 28 3.64 9.40 14.72
N ALA A 29 3.78 10.70 14.94
CA ALA A 29 4.91 11.31 15.64
C ALA A 29 4.43 11.78 17.03
N ALA A 30 4.67 10.95 18.05
CA ALA A 30 4.16 11.14 19.40
C ALA A 30 5.07 12.03 20.25
N THR A 31 4.47 12.87 21.09
CA THR A 31 5.14 13.63 22.18
C THR A 31 6.32 14.51 21.73
N GLY A 32 6.27 15.08 20.53
CA GLY A 32 7.30 16.00 20.02
C GLY A 32 7.16 17.41 20.62
N LYS A 33 8.28 18.10 20.85
CA LYS A 33 8.28 19.53 21.19
C LYS A 33 9.42 20.23 20.45
N PRO A 34 9.14 21.09 19.45
CA PRO A 34 7.82 21.52 18.96
C PRO A 34 7.08 20.41 18.18
N ALA A 35 5.92 20.72 17.60
CA ALA A 35 5.20 19.77 16.76
C ALA A 35 6.09 19.27 15.60
N ALA A 36 6.09 17.97 15.36
CA ALA A 36 6.74 17.38 14.20
C ALA A 36 5.94 17.64 12.92
N GLN A 37 6.63 17.81 11.80
CA GLN A 37 6.00 17.87 10.49
C GLN A 37 6.04 16.47 9.87
N ILE A 38 4.89 16.01 9.36
CA ILE A 38 4.76 14.72 8.67
C ILE A 38 4.35 14.99 7.23
N ASP A 39 5.16 14.53 6.29
CA ASP A 39 4.90 14.55 4.85
C ASP A 39 4.86 13.12 4.29
N TRP A 40 4.23 12.93 3.15
CA TRP A 40 4.18 11.63 2.47
C TRP A 40 4.72 11.69 1.05
N GLU A 41 5.59 10.76 0.72
CA GLU A 41 6.06 10.53 -0.64
C GLU A 41 5.36 9.30 -1.25
N GLY A 42 5.03 9.38 -2.53
CA GLY A 42 4.39 8.29 -3.27
C GLY A 42 3.42 8.79 -4.34
N GLY A 43 2.76 9.92 -4.08
CA GLY A 43 1.86 10.59 -5.04
C GLY A 43 0.65 9.75 -5.47
N LEU A 44 0.23 8.79 -4.65
CA LEU A 44 -0.87 7.86 -4.93
C LEU A 44 -2.19 8.28 -4.25
N GLY A 45 -2.15 9.28 -3.38
CA GLY A 45 -3.33 9.77 -2.67
C GLY A 45 -3.01 11.01 -1.84
N GLU A 46 -3.88 11.26 -0.87
CA GLU A 46 -3.89 12.46 -0.03
C GLU A 46 -3.52 12.13 1.41
N MET A 47 -3.07 13.15 2.15
CA MET A 47 -2.77 13.01 3.57
C MET A 47 -3.74 13.84 4.41
N GLU A 48 -4.20 13.25 5.50
CA GLU A 48 -5.07 13.90 6.49
C GLU A 48 -4.34 13.88 7.84
N SER A 49 -3.86 15.04 8.28
CA SER A 49 -3.09 15.18 9.52
C SER A 49 -3.89 15.83 10.65
N THR A 50 -3.77 15.28 11.85
CA THR A 50 -4.34 15.84 13.08
C THR A 50 -3.24 16.01 14.13
N SER A 51 -3.34 17.04 14.95
CA SER A 51 -2.38 17.32 16.02
C SER A 51 -3.07 17.46 17.37
N THR A 52 -2.54 16.78 18.39
CA THR A 52 -3.02 16.86 19.77
C THR A 52 -1.97 17.49 20.67
N LEU A 53 -2.33 18.58 21.35
CA LEU A 53 -1.48 19.26 22.33
C LEU A 53 -1.75 18.69 23.72
N PHE A 54 -0.68 18.31 24.43
CA PHE A 54 -0.76 17.82 25.80
C PHE A 54 -0.42 18.92 26.82
N PRO A 55 -0.83 18.78 28.09
CA PRO A 55 -0.49 19.73 29.16
C PRO A 55 1.00 19.95 29.36
N ASN A 56 1.83 18.96 28.99
CA ASN A 56 3.29 19.04 29.05
C ASN A 56 3.90 19.86 27.89
N GLU A 57 3.05 20.56 27.12
CA GLU A 57 3.39 21.33 25.90
C GLU A 57 4.02 20.47 24.78
N THR A 58 3.91 19.16 24.88
CA THR A 58 4.26 18.22 23.82
C THR A 58 3.09 18.07 22.86
N VAL A 59 3.37 17.87 21.59
CA VAL A 59 2.39 17.68 20.53
C VAL A 59 2.57 16.31 19.91
N THR A 60 1.47 15.57 19.76
CA THR A 60 1.44 14.35 18.95
C THR A 60 0.77 14.67 17.63
N VAL A 61 1.43 14.36 16.52
CA VAL A 61 0.89 14.52 15.17
C VAL A 61 0.60 13.14 14.59
N VAL A 62 -0.62 12.94 14.10
CA VAL A 62 -1.06 11.70 13.45
C VAL A 62 -1.47 12.04 12.02
N SER A 63 -0.85 11.40 11.04
CA SER A 63 -1.12 11.60 9.61
C SER A 63 -1.62 10.30 8.99
N HIS A 64 -2.82 10.34 8.43
CA HIS A 64 -3.42 9.25 7.69
C HIS A 64 -3.16 9.42 6.20
N TYR A 65 -2.63 8.39 5.54
CA TYR A 65 -2.47 8.37 4.09
C TYR A 65 -3.68 7.69 3.45
N VAL A 66 -4.49 8.45 2.73
CA VAL A 66 -5.76 8.02 2.14
C VAL A 66 -5.58 7.86 0.64
N ILE A 67 -5.89 6.66 0.13
CA ILE A 67 -5.79 6.35 -1.30
C ILE A 67 -7.11 5.76 -1.82
N VAL A 68 -7.30 5.81 -3.13
CA VAL A 68 -8.25 4.93 -3.83
C VAL A 68 -7.47 3.70 -4.28
N PRO A 69 -7.70 2.52 -3.71
CA PRO A 69 -6.88 1.35 -4.02
C PRO A 69 -7.07 0.93 -5.49
N THR A 70 -5.94 0.72 -6.17
CA THR A 70 -5.92 0.17 -7.52
C THR A 70 -4.90 -0.94 -7.65
N ARG A 71 -5.22 -2.02 -8.38
CA ARG A 71 -4.29 -3.14 -8.62
C ARG A 71 -2.95 -2.67 -9.21
N PHE A 72 -2.93 -1.60 -10.00
CA PHE A 72 -1.71 -1.02 -10.59
C PHE A 72 -0.77 -0.37 -9.56
N ALA A 73 -1.27 -0.09 -8.35
CA ALA A 73 -0.49 0.45 -7.25
C ALA A 73 0.06 -0.66 -6.32
N ARG A 74 -0.27 -1.95 -6.55
CA ARG A 74 0.32 -3.06 -5.80
C ARG A 74 1.84 -3.03 -5.92
N GLY A 75 2.52 -3.22 -4.79
CA GLY A 75 3.98 -3.23 -4.75
C GLY A 75 4.63 -1.85 -4.86
N ARG A 76 3.86 -0.78 -5.04
CA ARG A 76 4.38 0.58 -4.94
C ARG A 76 4.66 0.94 -3.48
N HIS A 77 5.66 1.80 -3.30
CA HIS A 77 6.10 2.26 -1.98
C HIS A 77 5.52 3.64 -1.72
N ILE A 78 4.96 3.81 -0.52
CA ILE A 78 4.70 5.12 0.08
C ILE A 78 5.68 5.31 1.22
N THR A 79 6.14 6.54 1.45
CA THR A 79 7.11 6.81 2.51
C THR A 79 6.59 7.92 3.40
N CYS A 80 6.45 7.66 4.69
CA CYS A 80 6.23 8.71 5.68
C CYS A 80 7.56 9.40 5.98
N VAL A 81 7.63 10.70 5.76
CA VAL A 81 8.79 11.54 6.04
C VAL A 81 8.47 12.43 7.23
N VAL A 82 9.22 12.28 8.32
CA VAL A 82 9.00 13.04 9.56
C VAL A 82 10.17 13.98 9.81
N ARG A 83 9.87 15.27 9.93
CA ARG A 83 10.83 16.34 10.20
C ARG A 83 10.60 16.92 11.58
N HIS A 84 11.67 17.01 12.35
CA HIS A 84 11.64 17.61 13.68
C HIS A 84 13.04 18.16 14.04
N PRO A 85 13.16 19.31 14.74
CA PRO A 85 14.47 19.91 15.06
C PRO A 85 15.39 19.05 15.96
N ALA A 86 14.83 18.05 16.65
CA ALA A 86 15.62 17.13 17.46
C ALA A 86 16.30 16.03 16.64
N PHE A 87 15.87 15.80 15.39
CA PHE A 87 16.52 14.83 14.52
C PHE A 87 17.67 15.49 13.75
N GLU A 88 18.81 14.81 13.65
CA GLU A 88 19.91 15.27 12.79
C GLU A 88 19.51 15.29 11.30
N LYS A 89 18.61 14.38 10.90
CA LYS A 89 18.04 14.24 9.56
C LYS A 89 16.58 13.82 9.66
N GLU A 90 15.82 14.08 8.61
CA GLU A 90 14.44 13.59 8.49
C GLU A 90 14.38 12.05 8.62
N LEU A 91 13.40 11.56 9.38
CA LEU A 91 13.13 10.13 9.49
C LEU A 91 12.23 9.69 8.34
N ARG A 92 12.49 8.52 7.78
CA ARG A 92 11.79 7.99 6.60
C ARG A 92 11.34 6.56 6.86
N TYR A 93 10.03 6.33 6.79
CA TYR A 93 9.42 5.02 6.98
C TYR A 93 8.73 4.57 5.70
N PRO A 94 9.37 3.71 4.89
CA PRO A 94 8.77 3.17 3.68
C PRO A 94 7.73 2.09 4.01
N TYR A 95 6.67 2.03 3.22
CA TYR A 95 5.61 1.03 3.30
C TYR A 95 5.19 0.59 1.91
N VAL A 96 5.14 -0.72 1.70
CA VAL A 96 4.71 -1.31 0.43
C VAL A 96 3.21 -1.52 0.48
N LEU A 97 2.51 -1.02 -0.55
CA LEU A 97 1.08 -1.23 -0.68
C LEU A 97 0.76 -2.67 -1.07
N ASP A 98 0.01 -3.35 -0.21
CA ASP A 98 -0.58 -4.65 -0.48
C ASP A 98 -2.06 -4.47 -0.82
N ILE A 99 -2.36 -4.52 -2.12
CA ILE A 99 -3.71 -4.30 -2.67
C ILE A 99 -4.23 -5.63 -3.20
N GLN A 100 -5.39 -6.04 -2.70
CA GLN A 100 -6.09 -7.25 -3.10
C GLN A 100 -6.94 -6.97 -4.34
N TYR A 101 -6.95 -7.92 -5.28
CA TYR A 101 -7.74 -7.84 -6.50
C TYR A 101 -8.14 -9.24 -6.98
N ALA A 102 -9.27 -9.28 -7.68
CA ALA A 102 -9.80 -10.50 -8.26
C ALA A 102 -8.87 -11.05 -9.37
N PRO A 103 -8.82 -12.38 -9.57
CA PRO A 103 -7.96 -12.97 -10.60
C PRO A 103 -8.26 -12.47 -12.02
N GLU A 104 -7.24 -11.97 -12.71
CA GLU A 104 -7.26 -11.71 -14.14
C GLU A 104 -6.74 -12.97 -14.86
N VAL A 105 -7.65 -13.66 -15.56
CA VAL A 105 -7.38 -14.95 -16.19
C VAL A 105 -7.06 -14.78 -17.67
N SER A 106 -5.99 -15.43 -18.13
CA SER A 106 -5.62 -15.53 -19.54
C SER A 106 -5.20 -16.96 -19.89
N VAL A 107 -5.60 -17.42 -21.08
CA VAL A 107 -5.22 -18.74 -21.59
C VAL A 107 -4.14 -18.57 -22.64
N THR A 108 -3.04 -19.29 -22.46
CA THR A 108 -1.89 -19.31 -23.37
C THR A 108 -1.61 -20.73 -23.83
N GLY A 109 -0.81 -20.89 -24.89
CA GLY A 109 -0.40 -22.21 -25.41
C GLY A 109 -0.96 -22.56 -26.79
N TYR A 110 -2.00 -21.86 -27.25
CA TYR A 110 -2.41 -21.91 -28.66
C TYR A 110 -1.50 -20.99 -29.48
N ASP A 111 -0.88 -21.53 -30.52
CA ASP A 111 0.09 -20.84 -31.38
C ASP A 111 -0.47 -20.52 -32.77
N GLY A 112 -1.78 -20.68 -32.98
CA GLY A 112 -2.42 -20.38 -34.25
C GLY A 112 -2.36 -21.51 -35.30
N ASN A 113 -1.67 -22.63 -35.03
CA ASN A 113 -1.41 -23.65 -36.04
C ASN A 113 -1.61 -25.09 -35.52
N TRP A 114 -2.79 -25.40 -35.00
CA TRP A 114 -3.10 -26.76 -34.54
C TRP A 114 -3.74 -27.57 -35.66
N PHE A 115 -3.10 -28.68 -36.05
CA PHE A 115 -3.53 -29.59 -37.11
C PHE A 115 -3.60 -31.04 -36.64
N ILE A 116 -4.31 -31.87 -37.39
CA ILE A 116 -4.52 -33.29 -37.08
C ILE A 116 -3.17 -34.03 -37.05
N GLY A 117 -2.90 -34.76 -35.96
CA GLY A 117 -1.64 -35.49 -35.77
C GLY A 117 -0.54 -34.71 -35.05
N ARG A 118 -0.77 -33.44 -34.68
CA ARG A 118 0.16 -32.68 -33.85
C ARG A 118 0.11 -33.18 -32.39
N GLY A 119 1.24 -33.66 -31.89
CA GLY A 119 1.41 -34.09 -30.50
C GLY A 119 1.91 -32.98 -29.57
N ASN A 120 1.87 -33.25 -28.25
CA ASN A 120 2.46 -32.42 -27.19
C ASN A 120 1.98 -30.95 -27.14
N VAL A 121 0.72 -30.70 -27.44
CA VAL A 121 0.10 -29.37 -27.26
C VAL A 121 -0.45 -29.23 -25.84
N GLN A 122 -0.30 -28.05 -25.24
CA GLN A 122 -0.78 -27.76 -23.89
C GLN A 122 -1.40 -26.37 -23.86
N LEU A 123 -2.52 -26.23 -23.15
CA LEU A 123 -3.06 -24.93 -22.76
C LEU A 123 -2.67 -24.65 -21.31
N ARG A 124 -2.33 -23.40 -21.03
CA ARG A 124 -1.99 -22.90 -19.70
C ARG A 124 -2.94 -21.78 -19.30
N CYS A 125 -3.60 -21.95 -18.17
CA CYS A 125 -4.39 -20.92 -17.51
C CYS A 125 -3.45 -20.12 -16.62
N ASN A 126 -3.20 -18.86 -16.99
CA ASN A 126 -2.49 -17.90 -16.16
C ASN A 126 -3.53 -17.08 -15.42
N ALA A 127 -3.41 -16.95 -14.11
CA ALA A 127 -4.28 -16.12 -13.29
C ALA A 127 -3.41 -15.18 -12.46
N ASP A 128 -3.48 -13.88 -12.75
CA ASP A 128 -2.84 -12.84 -11.93
C ASP A 128 -3.85 -12.37 -10.87
N ALA A 129 -3.54 -12.58 -9.59
CA ALA A 129 -4.43 -12.24 -8.48
C ALA A 129 -3.65 -11.86 -7.22
N ASN A 130 -4.33 -11.20 -6.29
CA ASN A 130 -3.85 -11.04 -4.92
C ASN A 130 -5.03 -11.13 -3.93
N PRO A 131 -5.06 -12.13 -3.02
CA PRO A 131 -4.11 -13.22 -2.84
C PRO A 131 -4.12 -14.22 -4.00
N LEU A 132 -3.14 -15.15 -4.02
CA LEU A 132 -3.06 -16.20 -5.05
C LEU A 132 -4.33 -17.05 -5.07
N PRO A 133 -4.84 -17.42 -6.26
CA PRO A 133 -6.02 -18.27 -6.38
C PRO A 133 -5.72 -19.68 -5.85
N MET A 134 -6.68 -20.25 -5.12
CA MET A 134 -6.55 -21.58 -4.52
C MET A 134 -7.08 -22.71 -5.41
N GLU A 135 -7.94 -22.38 -6.39
CA GLU A 135 -8.62 -23.37 -7.23
C GLU A 135 -8.55 -22.97 -8.71
N PHE A 136 -8.37 -23.97 -9.58
CA PHE A 136 -8.39 -23.83 -11.04
C PHE A 136 -9.31 -24.90 -11.60
N MET A 137 -10.35 -24.49 -12.35
CA MET A 137 -11.31 -25.39 -12.99
C MET A 137 -11.32 -25.16 -14.50
N TRP A 138 -11.17 -26.24 -15.27
CA TRP A 138 -11.29 -26.23 -16.72
C TRP A 138 -12.63 -26.84 -17.14
N THR A 139 -13.40 -26.11 -17.93
CA THR A 139 -14.65 -26.57 -18.53
C THR A 139 -14.60 -26.33 -20.04
N ARG A 140 -15.26 -27.21 -20.80
CA ARG A 140 -15.36 -27.11 -22.27
C ARG A 140 -16.56 -26.29 -22.68
#